data_AF-A0A538ETR9-F1
#
_entry.id   AF-A0A538ETR9-F1
#
_cell.length_a   1.000
_cell.length_b   1.000
_cell.length_c   1.000
_cell.angle_alpha   90.00
_cell.angle_beta   90.00
_cell.angle_gamma   90.00
#
_symmetry.space_group_name_H-M   'P 1'
#
loop_
_entity.id
_entity.type
_entity.pdbx_description
1 polymer ?
#
loop_
_entity_poly.entity_id
_entity_poly.type
_entity_poly.pdbx_seq_one_letter_code
_entity_poly.pdbx_strand_id
1 'polypeptide(L)'
;MGSPNSASSSTPTSSTTPDSPTSSSLPQHRLHRRSSVTSPADHREAATLGPTATPSSGDRSLTVAFLHLAPELGALDRNRSLIEYGTRVAADSGADWALSGELVVPGYRFEPLIGTNWIAEQPDSWMRRLARLSSDLGVASFVSHPERETRTGKLFNSLFVIGRNGQILGRQRKLKPTPGSEDWSSAGEPGRPIPVDGIKTGLLICADAYKPLPALRLRDSGAQLLVSAAAWWPGEWGPKGEWEARTLDTGLPMIVCNRTGCDDDAQLFDSESVVTDRGEKLLTVRATESTVFIVNCRLRQGHIAKCKLIKSIVLKRE
;
A
#
# COMPACT_ATOMS: atom_id res chain seq x y z
N MET A 1 62.47 22.01 13.22
CA MET A 1 63.30 21.86 12.01
C MET A 1 62.37 21.26 10.96
N GLY A 2 62.03 21.84 9.82
CA GLY A 2 62.59 22.90 8.99
C GLY A 2 62.21 22.46 7.57
N SER A 3 61.31 23.22 6.94
CA SER A 3 60.67 23.02 5.62
C SER A 3 61.69 23.10 4.44
N PRO A 4 61.31 23.34 3.16
CA PRO A 4 60.07 23.10 2.38
C PRO A 4 60.39 22.53 0.96
N ASN A 5 59.38 22.31 0.10
CA ASN A 5 59.32 23.04 -1.18
C ASN A 5 57.99 22.84 -1.92
N SER A 6 57.61 23.92 -2.59
CA SER A 6 56.33 24.25 -3.20
C SER A 6 56.46 24.38 -4.74
N ALA A 7 55.30 24.61 -5.36
CA ALA A 7 55.08 25.23 -6.68
C ALA A 7 55.29 24.30 -7.90
N SER A 8 54.58 24.43 -9.02
CA SER A 8 53.40 25.20 -9.46
C SER A 8 53.15 24.76 -10.91
N SER A 9 51.93 24.90 -11.42
CA SER A 9 51.66 25.52 -12.73
C SER A 9 50.20 25.34 -13.10
N SER A 10 49.60 26.46 -13.49
CA SER A 10 48.20 26.63 -13.81
C SER A 10 48.06 27.29 -15.18
N THR A 11 46.95 26.96 -15.85
CA THR A 11 46.23 27.68 -16.92
C THR A 11 46.84 27.71 -18.34
N PRO A 12 46.06 27.96 -19.42
CA PRO A 12 44.62 28.34 -19.48
C PRO A 12 43.77 27.57 -20.53
N THR A 13 42.44 27.64 -20.41
CA THR A 13 41.54 27.42 -21.56
C THR A 13 40.45 28.50 -21.61
N SER A 14 40.23 28.94 -22.85
CA SER A 14 39.46 30.05 -23.40
C SER A 14 37.96 30.08 -23.07
N SER A 15 37.43 31.30 -22.88
CA SER A 15 35.99 31.59 -22.91
C SER A 15 35.69 32.71 -23.91
N THR A 16 34.87 32.40 -24.91
CA THR A 16 34.24 33.35 -25.84
C THR A 16 32.88 32.82 -26.24
N THR A 17 31.81 33.51 -25.85
CA THR A 17 30.53 33.61 -26.59
C THR A 17 29.70 34.73 -25.95
N PRO A 18 29.18 35.69 -26.73
CA PRO A 18 28.19 36.65 -26.27
C PRO A 18 26.78 36.37 -26.84
N ASP A 19 25.83 37.14 -26.30
CA ASP A 19 24.56 37.59 -26.87
C ASP A 19 23.26 36.80 -26.66
N SER A 20 22.36 37.47 -25.94
CA SER A 20 20.90 37.38 -26.02
C SER A 20 20.38 38.30 -27.14
N PRO A 21 19.12 38.14 -27.61
CA PRO A 21 18.17 39.21 -27.34
C PRO A 21 16.70 38.79 -27.14
N THR A 22 15.93 39.78 -26.71
CA THR A 22 14.55 39.85 -26.22
C THR A 22 13.45 40.04 -27.29
N SER A 23 12.21 39.71 -26.90
CA SER A 23 10.98 40.56 -26.94
C SER A 23 9.78 40.19 -27.84
N SER A 24 8.59 40.50 -27.27
CA SER A 24 7.26 40.79 -27.87
C SER A 24 6.46 39.58 -28.41
N SER A 25 5.13 39.47 -28.34
CA SER A 25 4.02 40.45 -28.30
C SER A 25 2.67 39.78 -27.93
N LEU A 26 1.77 40.49 -27.24
CA LEU A 26 0.30 40.27 -27.24
C LEU A 26 -0.35 41.14 -28.34
N PRO A 27 -1.55 40.80 -28.85
CA PRO A 27 -2.72 41.58 -28.44
C PRO A 27 -4.07 40.84 -28.38
N GLN A 28 -5.00 41.47 -27.65
CA GLN A 28 -6.43 41.14 -27.51
C GLN A 28 -7.25 41.63 -28.71
N HIS A 29 -8.35 40.94 -29.02
CA HIS A 29 -9.48 41.54 -29.74
C HIS A 29 -10.82 41.24 -29.06
N ARG A 30 -11.58 42.32 -28.88
CA ARG A 30 -12.92 42.48 -28.34
C ARG A 30 -13.89 42.58 -29.53
N LEU A 31 -15.13 42.09 -29.42
CA LEU A 31 -16.30 42.74 -30.05
C LEU A 31 -17.65 42.27 -29.47
N HIS A 32 -18.55 43.24 -29.41
CA HIS A 32 -19.84 43.28 -28.73
C HIS A 32 -20.99 42.62 -29.51
N ARG A 33 -22.04 42.19 -28.79
CA ARG A 33 -23.42 42.60 -29.11
C ARG A 33 -24.37 42.44 -27.92
N ARG A 34 -25.09 43.52 -27.60
CA ARG A 34 -26.29 43.54 -26.76
C ARG A 34 -27.52 43.38 -27.65
N SER A 35 -28.51 42.62 -27.19
CA SER A 35 -29.92 42.91 -27.41
C SER A 35 -30.77 42.16 -26.38
N SER A 36 -31.65 42.93 -25.75
CA SER A 36 -32.66 42.63 -24.73
C SER A 36 -33.67 41.54 -25.13
N VAL A 37 -34.30 40.89 -24.13
CA VAL A 37 -35.77 40.88 -23.92
C VAL A 37 -36.16 39.84 -22.83
N THR A 38 -36.92 40.34 -21.85
CA THR A 38 -37.91 39.72 -20.93
C THR A 38 -37.65 38.38 -20.24
N SER A 39 -37.74 38.42 -18.91
CA SER A 39 -37.94 37.30 -17.99
C SER A 39 -39.38 36.76 -18.09
N PRO A 40 -39.56 35.44 -18.00
CA PRO A 40 -40.70 34.87 -17.29
C PRO A 40 -40.21 34.02 -16.11
N ALA A 41 -40.98 34.08 -15.03
CA ALA A 41 -40.83 33.22 -13.87
C ALA A 41 -41.03 31.75 -14.30
N ASP A 42 -40.09 30.88 -13.94
CA ASP A 42 -40.26 29.44 -14.07
C ASP A 42 -40.08 28.76 -12.71
N HIS A 43 -41.05 27.88 -12.46
CA HIS A 43 -41.29 27.15 -11.24
C HIS A 43 -40.07 26.30 -10.85
N ARG A 44 -39.57 26.50 -9.63
CA ARG A 44 -38.66 25.53 -9.00
C ARG A 44 -39.48 24.32 -8.58
N GLU A 45 -39.55 23.34 -9.47
CA GLU A 45 -39.97 21.99 -9.14
C GLU A 45 -38.91 21.40 -8.19
N ALA A 46 -39.33 21.13 -6.95
CA ALA A 46 -38.50 20.47 -5.97
C ALA A 46 -38.26 19.04 -6.46
N ALA A 47 -37.06 18.78 -6.98
CA ALA A 47 -36.60 17.42 -7.26
C ALA A 47 -36.54 16.66 -5.93
N THR A 48 -37.58 15.87 -5.68
CA THR A 48 -37.61 14.85 -4.65
C THR A 48 -36.43 13.92 -4.90
N LEU A 49 -35.40 14.06 -4.07
CA LEU A 49 -34.33 13.08 -3.95
C LEU A 49 -34.98 11.76 -3.53
N GLY A 50 -35.19 10.88 -4.52
CA GLY A 50 -35.55 9.50 -4.27
C GLY A 50 -34.50 8.86 -3.35
N PRO A 51 -34.89 7.92 -2.48
CA PRO A 51 -33.98 7.33 -1.52
C PRO A 51 -32.77 6.76 -2.26
N THR A 52 -31.58 7.26 -1.90
CA THR A 52 -30.29 6.69 -2.28
C THR A 52 -30.35 5.20 -2.03
N ALA A 53 -30.32 4.41 -3.10
CA ALA A 53 -30.32 2.96 -3.02
C ALA A 53 -29.16 2.52 -2.12
N THR A 54 -29.50 1.93 -0.99
CA THR A 54 -28.56 1.20 -0.14
C THR A 54 -27.90 0.13 -1.01
N PRO A 55 -26.55 0.05 -1.06
CA PRO A 55 -25.91 -1.02 -1.81
C PRO A 55 -26.40 -2.36 -1.25
N SER A 56 -26.86 -3.23 -2.14
CA SER A 56 -27.45 -4.52 -1.78
C SER A 56 -26.58 -5.23 -0.76
N SER A 57 -27.12 -5.45 0.44
CA SER A 57 -26.52 -6.22 1.54
C SER A 57 -26.53 -7.72 1.24
N GLY A 58 -26.15 -8.06 0.01
CA GLY A 58 -26.00 -9.42 -0.47
C GLY A 58 -24.85 -10.11 0.23
N ASP A 59 -25.03 -11.39 0.46
CA ASP A 59 -23.98 -12.30 0.86
C ASP A 59 -22.91 -12.35 -0.24
N ARG A 60 -21.66 -12.06 0.11
CA ARG A 60 -20.52 -12.04 -0.81
C ARG A 60 -19.46 -13.00 -0.33
N SER A 61 -18.89 -13.78 -1.24
CA SER A 61 -17.66 -14.52 -0.97
C SER A 61 -16.46 -13.74 -1.48
N LEU A 62 -15.40 -13.65 -0.68
CA LEU A 62 -14.13 -13.03 -1.03
C LEU A 62 -13.01 -14.03 -0.74
N THR A 63 -12.24 -14.41 -1.75
CA THR A 63 -11.07 -15.27 -1.57
C THR A 63 -9.81 -14.42 -1.54
N VAL A 64 -9.09 -14.42 -0.42
CA VAL A 64 -7.87 -13.66 -0.22
C VAL A 64 -6.69 -14.62 -0.06
N ALA A 65 -5.65 -14.41 -0.87
CA ALA A 65 -4.37 -15.05 -0.70
C ALA A 65 -3.47 -14.21 0.22
N PHE A 66 -3.04 -14.78 1.33
CA PHE A 66 -1.97 -14.20 2.14
C PHE A 66 -0.64 -14.65 1.57
N LEU A 67 0.11 -13.71 1.02
CA LEU A 67 1.50 -13.92 0.62
C LEU A 67 2.37 -13.80 1.88
N HIS A 68 2.34 -14.86 2.69
CA HIS A 68 3.11 -14.97 3.93
C HIS A 68 4.54 -15.38 3.60
N LEU A 69 5.31 -14.41 3.08
CA LEU A 69 6.61 -14.64 2.45
C LEU A 69 7.76 -14.48 3.46
N ALA A 70 8.82 -15.26 3.27
CA ALA A 70 10.13 -15.08 3.91
C ALA A 70 11.08 -14.40 2.91
N PRO A 71 11.06 -13.06 2.79
CA PRO A 71 12.01 -12.38 1.92
C PRO A 71 13.42 -12.46 2.51
N GLU A 72 14.41 -12.29 1.65
CA GLU A 72 15.81 -12.21 2.05
C GLU A 72 16.22 -10.73 2.17
N LEU A 73 16.76 -10.36 3.33
CA LEU A 73 17.13 -8.98 3.64
C LEU A 73 18.04 -8.36 2.55
N GLY A 74 17.60 -7.24 1.98
CA GLY A 74 18.32 -6.50 0.95
C GLY A 74 18.26 -7.10 -0.47
N ALA A 75 17.73 -8.30 -0.65
CA ALA A 75 17.71 -9.01 -1.94
C ALA A 75 16.53 -8.56 -2.84
N LEU A 76 16.53 -7.28 -3.23
CA LEU A 76 15.40 -6.61 -3.90
C LEU A 76 14.80 -7.43 -5.05
N ASP A 77 15.61 -7.87 -6.01
CA ASP A 77 15.11 -8.57 -7.20
C ASP A 77 14.60 -9.98 -6.90
N ARG A 78 15.22 -10.68 -5.94
CA ARG A 78 14.73 -12.00 -5.48
C ARG A 78 13.38 -11.87 -4.78
N ASN A 79 13.23 -10.89 -3.90
CA ASN A 79 12.00 -10.65 -3.17
C ASN A 79 10.86 -10.19 -4.08
N ARG A 80 11.18 -9.33 -5.05
CA ARG A 80 10.26 -8.91 -6.12
C ARG A 80 9.76 -10.10 -6.94
N SER A 81 10.67 -10.99 -7.34
CA SER A 81 10.33 -12.23 -8.06
C SER A 81 9.48 -13.18 -7.20
N LEU A 82 9.77 -13.26 -5.89
CA LEU A 82 8.98 -14.05 -4.94
C LEU A 82 7.54 -13.53 -4.80
N ILE A 83 7.33 -12.21 -4.80
CA ILE A 83 6.00 -11.60 -4.80
C ILE A 83 5.27 -11.94 -6.10
N GLU A 84 5.91 -11.77 -7.25
CA GLU A 84 5.32 -12.14 -8.55
C GLU A 84 4.92 -13.61 -8.61
N TYR A 85 5.78 -14.51 -8.11
CA TYR A 85 5.47 -15.93 -8.03
C TYR A 85 4.30 -16.22 -7.08
N GLY A 86 4.30 -15.62 -5.90
CA GLY A 86 3.18 -15.72 -4.95
C GLY A 86 1.86 -15.20 -5.54
N THR A 87 1.89 -14.12 -6.33
CA THR A 87 0.72 -13.60 -7.04
C THR A 87 0.20 -14.58 -8.11
N ARG A 88 1.08 -15.26 -8.86
CA ARG A 88 0.67 -16.33 -9.79
C ARG A 88 0.00 -17.49 -9.06
N VAL A 89 0.62 -17.98 -7.98
CA VAL A 89 0.06 -19.07 -7.16
C VAL A 89 -1.30 -18.70 -6.56
N ALA A 90 -1.46 -17.43 -6.14
CA ALA A 90 -2.74 -16.91 -5.66
C ALA A 90 -3.82 -16.96 -6.75
N ALA A 91 -3.52 -16.46 -7.94
CA ALA A 91 -4.45 -16.46 -9.08
C ALA A 91 -4.80 -17.88 -9.53
N ASP A 92 -3.82 -18.77 -9.67
CA ASP A 92 -4.01 -20.18 -10.02
C ASP A 92 -4.87 -20.93 -9.00
N SER A 93 -4.93 -20.42 -7.76
CA SER A 93 -5.76 -20.95 -6.69
C SER A 93 -7.14 -20.29 -6.58
N GLY A 94 -7.49 -19.38 -7.51
CA GLY A 94 -8.77 -18.69 -7.56
C GLY A 94 -8.92 -17.56 -6.53
N ALA A 95 -7.82 -16.93 -6.10
CA ALA A 95 -7.90 -15.76 -5.23
C ALA A 95 -8.42 -14.53 -5.99
N ASP A 96 -9.29 -13.77 -5.33
CA ASP A 96 -9.69 -12.44 -5.79
C ASP A 96 -8.58 -11.43 -5.49
N TRP A 97 -8.03 -11.50 -4.27
CA TRP A 97 -7.02 -10.57 -3.76
C TRP A 97 -5.76 -11.33 -3.35
N ALA A 98 -4.58 -10.78 -3.66
CA ALA A 98 -3.29 -11.22 -3.15
C ALA A 98 -2.70 -10.11 -2.27
N LEU A 99 -2.45 -10.41 -0.99
CA LEU A 99 -1.99 -9.44 0.01
C LEU A 99 -0.61 -9.83 0.53
N SER A 100 0.36 -8.92 0.44
CA SER A 100 1.69 -9.11 0.99
C SER A 100 1.81 -8.62 2.44
N GLY A 101 2.81 -9.14 3.15
CA GLY A 101 3.31 -8.51 4.38
C GLY A 101 4.00 -7.18 4.13
N GLU A 102 4.30 -6.47 5.22
CA GLU A 102 5.03 -5.20 5.21
C GLU A 102 6.51 -5.40 4.87
N LEU A 103 7.08 -4.44 4.13
CA LEU A 103 8.49 -4.37 3.76
C LEU A 103 9.04 -5.68 3.18
N VAL A 104 8.18 -6.42 2.48
CA VAL A 104 8.53 -7.71 1.88
C VAL A 104 9.53 -7.55 0.72
N VAL A 105 9.59 -6.37 0.09
CA VAL A 105 10.53 -6.10 -1.01
C VAL A 105 11.97 -5.93 -0.50
N PRO A 106 12.26 -5.05 0.47
CA PRO A 106 13.62 -4.89 0.95
C PRO A 106 14.00 -5.75 2.17
N GLY A 107 13.04 -6.32 2.88
CA GLY A 107 13.25 -6.79 4.25
C GLY A 107 13.11 -5.66 5.27
N TYR A 108 12.92 -6.01 6.54
CA TYR A 108 12.86 -5.08 7.65
C TYR A 108 14.28 -4.63 8.01
N ARG A 109 14.49 -3.36 8.39
CA ARG A 109 15.83 -2.82 8.72
C ARG A 109 16.88 -2.95 7.60
N PHE A 110 16.47 -2.88 6.35
CA PHE A 110 17.37 -2.97 5.18
C PHE A 110 18.37 -1.81 5.03
N GLU A 111 18.07 -0.65 5.62
CA GLU A 111 18.74 0.61 5.28
C GLU A 111 20.26 0.61 5.57
N PRO A 112 20.75 0.06 6.69
CA PRO A 112 22.19 -0.06 6.92
C PRO A 112 22.92 -0.96 5.91
N LEU A 113 22.20 -1.91 5.27
CA LEU A 113 22.79 -2.90 4.36
C LEU A 113 22.87 -2.38 2.91
N ILE A 114 21.79 -1.79 2.40
CA ILE A 114 21.68 -1.41 0.98
C ILE A 114 21.38 0.08 0.76
N GLY A 115 21.28 0.87 1.83
CA GLY A 115 20.92 2.29 1.77
C GLY A 115 19.51 2.53 1.21
N THR A 116 19.25 3.77 0.79
CA THR A 116 17.93 4.23 0.32
C THR A 116 17.91 4.76 -1.12
N ASN A 117 19.05 4.79 -1.79
CA ASN A 117 19.18 5.38 -3.14
C ASN A 117 18.38 4.63 -4.21
N TRP A 118 18.12 3.34 -4.00
CA TRP A 118 17.30 2.50 -4.87
C TRP A 118 15.80 2.82 -4.78
N ILE A 119 15.35 3.51 -3.72
CA ILE A 119 13.93 3.84 -3.53
C ILE A 119 13.54 4.93 -4.52
N ALA A 120 12.68 4.54 -5.46
CA ALA A 120 12.20 5.37 -6.56
C ALA A 120 10.77 5.87 -6.31
N GLU A 121 10.37 6.86 -7.12
CA GLU A 121 8.96 7.20 -7.27
C GLU A 121 8.19 6.05 -7.91
N GLN A 122 6.97 5.81 -7.44
CA GLN A 122 6.10 4.77 -7.96
C GLN A 122 5.03 5.34 -8.91
N PRO A 123 4.70 4.62 -10.01
CA PRO A 123 5.16 3.29 -10.34
C PRO A 123 6.48 3.24 -11.13
N ASP A 124 7.45 2.53 -10.57
CA ASP A 124 8.71 2.18 -11.25
C ASP A 124 8.50 1.03 -12.26
N SER A 125 9.60 0.55 -12.85
CA SER A 125 9.55 -0.52 -13.85
C SER A 125 9.02 -1.86 -13.28
N TRP A 126 9.30 -2.16 -12.01
CA TRP A 126 8.82 -3.37 -11.36
C TRP A 126 7.34 -3.26 -10.99
N MET A 127 6.92 -2.14 -10.41
CA MET A 127 5.50 -1.90 -10.08
C MET A 127 4.62 -1.95 -11.33
N ARG A 128 5.10 -1.44 -12.48
CA ARG A 128 4.40 -1.58 -13.77
C ARG A 128 4.30 -3.02 -14.26
N ARG A 129 5.33 -3.84 -13.99
CA ARG A 129 5.33 -5.27 -14.33
C ARG A 129 4.33 -6.03 -13.47
N LEU A 130 4.35 -5.79 -12.15
CA LEU A 130 3.38 -6.37 -11.23
C LEU A 130 1.95 -5.94 -11.57
N ALA A 131 1.76 -4.67 -11.95
CA ALA A 131 0.46 -4.17 -12.41
C ALA A 131 -0.07 -4.92 -13.65
N ARG A 132 0.79 -5.17 -14.64
CA ARG A 132 0.42 -5.99 -15.80
C ARG A 132 0.10 -7.43 -15.39
N LEU A 133 0.91 -8.02 -14.50
CA LEU A 133 0.66 -9.36 -13.98
C LEU A 133 -0.70 -9.46 -13.28
N SER A 134 -1.07 -8.49 -12.43
CA SER A 134 -2.38 -8.41 -11.79
C SER A 134 -3.53 -8.34 -12.81
N SER A 135 -3.32 -7.60 -13.90
CA SER A 135 -4.27 -7.50 -15.02
C SER A 135 -4.43 -8.83 -15.76
N ASP A 136 -3.31 -9.44 -16.15
CA ASP A 136 -3.29 -10.67 -16.95
C ASP A 136 -3.89 -11.86 -16.19
N LEU A 137 -3.66 -11.91 -14.87
CA LEU A 137 -4.18 -12.93 -13.98
C LEU A 137 -5.59 -12.63 -13.45
N GLY A 138 -6.08 -11.40 -13.64
CA GLY A 138 -7.35 -10.95 -13.09
C GLY A 138 -7.41 -11.03 -11.56
N VAL A 139 -6.34 -10.66 -10.85
CA VAL A 139 -6.24 -10.66 -9.38
C VAL A 139 -5.90 -9.25 -8.88
N ALA A 140 -6.56 -8.77 -7.82
CA ALA A 140 -6.18 -7.51 -7.18
C ALA A 140 -4.98 -7.74 -6.27
N SER A 141 -4.00 -6.83 -6.24
CA SER A 141 -2.78 -6.99 -5.46
C SER A 141 -2.60 -5.86 -4.45
N PHE A 142 -2.36 -6.22 -3.20
CA PHE A 142 -2.00 -5.33 -2.12
C PHE A 142 -0.53 -5.58 -1.79
N VAL A 143 0.33 -4.63 -2.15
CA VAL A 143 1.78 -4.84 -2.15
C VAL A 143 2.51 -3.77 -1.35
N SER A 144 3.32 -4.20 -0.38
CA SER A 144 4.20 -3.29 0.35
C SER A 144 5.46 -3.00 -0.47
N HIS A 145 5.70 -1.74 -0.77
CA HIS A 145 6.91 -1.28 -1.47
C HIS A 145 7.26 0.15 -1.01
N PRO A 146 8.51 0.43 -0.62
CA PRO A 146 8.94 1.80 -0.32
C PRO A 146 8.81 2.73 -1.54
N GLU A 147 8.51 4.01 -1.30
CA GLU A 147 8.46 5.00 -2.37
C GLU A 147 9.16 6.31 -2.01
N ARG A 148 9.61 7.02 -3.04
CA ARG A 148 10.11 8.39 -2.95
C ARG A 148 9.08 9.36 -3.52
N GLU A 149 8.79 10.42 -2.78
CA GLU A 149 7.99 11.53 -3.28
C GLU A 149 8.88 12.51 -4.06
N THR A 150 8.66 12.64 -5.37
CA THR A 150 9.50 13.46 -6.26
C THR A 150 9.58 14.92 -5.84
N ARG A 151 8.48 15.52 -5.35
CA ARG A 151 8.45 16.94 -4.98
C ARG A 151 9.32 17.28 -3.77
N THR A 152 9.41 16.38 -2.79
CA THR A 152 10.07 16.65 -1.50
C THR A 152 11.30 15.80 -1.26
N GLY A 153 11.52 14.76 -2.07
CA GLY A 153 12.55 13.75 -1.84
C GLY A 153 12.26 12.80 -0.68
N LYS A 154 11.16 13.00 0.06
CA LYS A 154 10.81 12.18 1.23
C LYS A 154 10.54 10.74 0.85
N LEU A 155 10.95 9.84 1.73
CA LEU A 155 10.77 8.39 1.59
C LEU A 155 9.61 7.93 2.46
N PHE A 156 8.87 6.93 1.99
CA PHE A 156 7.72 6.40 2.72
C PHE A 156 7.66 4.87 2.63
N ASN A 157 7.40 4.23 3.76
CA ASN A 157 6.89 2.86 3.79
C ASN A 157 5.43 2.87 3.33
N SER A 158 5.12 2.17 2.25
CA SER A 158 3.81 2.26 1.59
C SER A 158 3.23 0.89 1.27
N LEU A 159 1.90 0.82 1.30
CA LEU A 159 1.07 -0.29 0.83
C LEU A 159 0.26 0.21 -0.37
N PHE A 160 0.54 -0.33 -1.55
CA PHE A 160 -0.15 -0.02 -2.79
C PHE A 160 -1.28 -1.01 -3.06
N VAL A 161 -2.31 -0.55 -3.75
CA VAL A 161 -3.41 -1.38 -4.24
C VAL A 161 -3.46 -1.30 -5.75
N ILE A 162 -3.34 -2.47 -6.39
CA ILE A 162 -3.47 -2.67 -7.83
C ILE A 162 -4.77 -3.42 -8.07
N GLY A 163 -5.64 -2.88 -8.92
CA GLY A 163 -6.89 -3.53 -9.32
C GLY A 163 -6.66 -4.69 -10.29
N ARG A 164 -7.70 -5.51 -10.47
CA ARG A 164 -7.73 -6.64 -11.43
C ARG A 164 -7.53 -6.24 -12.90
N ASN A 165 -7.55 -4.94 -13.19
CA ASN A 165 -7.31 -4.34 -14.51
C ASN A 165 -5.90 -3.73 -14.63
N GLY A 166 -5.02 -3.96 -13.64
CA GLY A 166 -3.67 -3.40 -13.58
C GLY A 166 -3.58 -1.91 -13.23
N GLN A 167 -4.68 -1.24 -12.90
CA GLN A 167 -4.63 0.15 -12.44
C GLN A 167 -4.20 0.20 -10.96
N ILE A 168 -3.29 1.13 -10.63
CA ILE A 168 -3.02 1.46 -9.23
C ILE A 168 -4.21 2.28 -8.71
N LEU A 169 -5.02 1.65 -7.86
CA LEU A 169 -6.24 2.25 -7.31
C LEU A 169 -5.92 3.26 -6.20
N GLY A 170 -4.75 3.11 -5.56
CA GLY A 170 -4.24 4.04 -4.57
C GLY A 170 -3.16 3.42 -3.69
N ARG A 171 -2.83 4.11 -2.60
CA ARG A 171 -1.84 3.66 -1.62
C ARG A 171 -2.12 4.23 -0.23
N GLN A 172 -1.57 3.59 0.79
CA GLN A 172 -1.40 4.17 2.13
C GLN A 172 0.09 4.31 2.43
N ARG A 173 0.50 5.46 2.96
CA ARG A 173 1.83 5.67 3.55
C ARG A 173 1.73 5.43 5.05
N LYS A 174 2.65 4.68 5.64
CA LYS A 174 2.62 4.34 7.06
C LYS A 174 2.55 5.60 7.91
N LEU A 175 1.59 5.67 8.84
CA LEU A 175 1.37 6.87 9.66
C LEU A 175 2.43 7.00 10.74
N LYS A 176 2.85 5.87 11.30
CA LYS A 176 3.82 5.82 12.38
C LYS A 176 5.00 4.93 12.01
N PRO A 177 6.03 5.48 11.33
CA PRO A 177 7.31 4.80 11.19
C PRO A 177 7.83 4.32 12.54
N THR A 178 8.30 3.08 12.60
CA THR A 178 8.83 2.50 13.84
C THR A 178 10.22 3.06 14.12
N PRO A 179 10.43 3.76 15.26
CA PRO A 179 11.73 4.33 15.58
C PRO A 179 12.85 3.29 15.53
N GLY A 180 14.02 3.69 15.02
CA GLY A 180 15.18 2.82 14.81
C GLY A 180 15.07 1.93 13.57
N SER A 181 13.96 1.21 13.39
CA SER A 181 13.81 0.27 12.26
C SER A 181 13.41 0.96 10.95
N GLU A 182 12.78 2.13 11.03
CA GLU A 182 12.19 2.84 9.90
C GLU A 182 12.55 4.34 9.88
N ASP A 183 13.64 4.73 10.55
CA ASP A 183 14.12 6.13 10.60
C ASP A 183 14.48 6.68 9.20
N TRP A 184 14.67 5.80 8.22
CA TRP A 184 14.81 6.13 6.80
C TRP A 184 13.55 6.71 6.17
N SER A 185 12.38 6.56 6.79
CA SER A 185 11.07 6.92 6.24
C SER A 185 10.39 8.06 7.00
N SER A 186 9.57 8.83 6.28
CA SER A 186 8.71 9.87 6.81
C SER A 186 7.34 9.34 7.18
N ALA A 187 6.70 9.96 8.18
CA ALA A 187 5.30 9.71 8.50
C ALA A 187 4.38 10.13 7.34
N GLY A 188 3.45 9.24 6.97
CA GLY A 188 2.37 9.52 6.05
C GLY A 188 1.23 10.32 6.69
N GLU A 189 0.24 10.64 5.87
CA GLU A 189 -1.00 11.28 6.31
C GLU A 189 -2.16 10.27 6.36
N PRO A 190 -3.18 10.51 7.20
CA PRO A 190 -4.37 9.66 7.24
C PRO A 190 -4.99 9.50 5.85
N GLY A 191 -5.02 8.26 5.35
CA GLY A 191 -5.63 7.96 4.07
C GLY A 191 -7.15 7.86 4.14
N ARG A 192 -7.73 7.60 2.97
CA ARG A 192 -9.15 7.27 2.81
C ARG A 192 -9.30 5.83 2.31
N PRO A 193 -10.44 5.18 2.55
CA PRO A 193 -10.70 3.84 2.04
C PRO A 193 -10.63 3.80 0.51
N ILE A 194 -9.98 2.78 -0.03
CA ILE A 194 -9.83 2.56 -1.48
C ILE A 194 -10.90 1.55 -1.92
N PRO A 195 -11.75 1.86 -2.91
CA PRO A 195 -12.68 0.89 -3.46
C PRO A 195 -11.93 -0.22 -4.20
N VAL A 196 -12.06 -1.47 -3.74
CA VAL A 196 -11.50 -2.67 -4.39
C VAL A 196 -12.63 -3.67 -4.58
N ASP A 197 -12.92 -4.03 -5.83
CA ASP A 197 -14.06 -4.90 -6.19
C ASP A 197 -15.39 -4.46 -5.54
N GLY A 198 -15.59 -3.15 -5.42
CA GLY A 198 -16.77 -2.54 -4.80
C GLY A 198 -16.80 -2.55 -3.26
N ILE A 199 -15.72 -2.97 -2.59
CA ILE A 199 -15.55 -2.85 -1.13
C ILE A 199 -14.68 -1.64 -0.83
N LYS A 200 -15.17 -0.72 0.01
CA LYS A 200 -14.36 0.40 0.51
C LYS A 200 -13.35 -0.11 1.55
N THR A 201 -12.13 -0.37 1.13
CA THR A 201 -11.09 -1.01 1.95
C THR A 201 -10.20 0.03 2.61
N GLY A 202 -10.20 0.09 3.93
CA GLY A 202 -9.27 0.90 4.71
C GLY A 202 -7.93 0.19 4.86
N LEU A 203 -6.83 0.90 4.64
CA LEU A 203 -5.49 0.34 4.70
C LEU A 203 -4.76 0.78 5.96
N LEU A 204 -4.12 -0.16 6.63
CA LEU A 204 -3.21 0.05 7.74
C LEU A 204 -1.88 -0.63 7.43
N ILE A 205 -0.80 -0.13 8.05
CA ILE A 205 0.51 -0.77 7.94
C ILE A 205 1.03 -1.03 9.35
N CYS A 206 1.04 -2.31 9.74
CA CYS A 206 1.69 -2.82 10.94
C CYS A 206 1.37 -1.99 12.19
N ALA A 207 2.32 -1.19 12.69
CA ALA A 207 2.21 -0.33 13.87
C ALA A 207 1.04 0.68 13.82
N ASP A 208 0.50 0.99 12.64
CA ASP A 208 -0.72 1.81 12.51
C ASP A 208 -1.92 1.17 13.23
N ALA A 209 -1.92 -0.16 13.39
CA ALA A 209 -2.96 -0.89 14.11
C ALA A 209 -2.83 -0.84 15.64
N TYR A 210 -1.73 -0.33 16.23
CA TYR A 210 -1.55 -0.32 17.70
C TYR A 210 -2.58 0.53 18.44
N LYS A 211 -2.98 1.65 17.84
CA LYS A 211 -3.90 2.61 18.45
C LYS A 211 -5.20 2.65 17.66
N PRO A 212 -6.33 3.00 18.31
CA PRO A 212 -7.64 3.00 17.65
C PRO A 212 -7.77 4.06 16.56
N LEU A 213 -7.09 5.20 16.73
CA LEU A 213 -7.35 6.41 15.93
C LEU A 213 -7.21 6.22 14.41
N PRO A 214 -6.17 5.55 13.86
CA PRO A 214 -6.10 5.27 12.43
C PRO A 214 -7.28 4.47 11.89
N ALA A 215 -7.68 3.40 12.57
CA ALA A 215 -8.79 2.55 12.17
C ALA A 215 -10.15 3.28 12.27
N LEU A 216 -10.36 4.06 13.34
CA LEU A 216 -11.55 4.89 13.52
C LEU A 216 -11.70 5.92 12.39
N ARG A 217 -10.62 6.59 11.98
CA ARG A 217 -10.65 7.56 10.86
C ARG A 217 -11.04 6.90 9.53
N LEU A 218 -10.58 5.67 9.29
CA LEU A 218 -10.97 4.91 8.09
C LEU A 218 -12.45 4.53 8.13
N ARG A 219 -12.96 4.07 9.28
CA ARG A 219 -14.39 3.82 9.48
C ARG A 219 -15.22 5.08 9.23
N ASP A 220 -14.85 6.20 9.86
CA ASP A 220 -15.58 7.47 9.73
C ASP A 220 -15.54 8.01 8.30
N SER A 221 -14.53 7.61 7.52
CA SER A 221 -14.43 7.88 6.08
C SER A 221 -15.17 6.87 5.19
N GLY A 222 -15.92 5.94 5.79
CA GLY A 222 -16.78 4.98 5.12
C GLY A 222 -16.12 3.65 4.75
N ALA A 223 -15.05 3.23 5.44
CA ALA A 223 -14.50 1.88 5.26
C ALA A 223 -15.54 0.81 5.60
N GLN A 224 -15.49 -0.31 4.89
CA GLN A 224 -16.33 -1.49 5.10
C GLN A 224 -15.51 -2.71 5.54
N LEU A 225 -14.19 -2.66 5.31
CA LEU A 225 -13.22 -3.70 5.62
C LEU A 225 -11.88 -3.02 5.87
N LEU A 226 -11.13 -3.51 6.84
CA LEU A 226 -9.75 -3.09 7.08
C LEU A 226 -8.78 -4.15 6.55
N VAL A 227 -7.68 -3.70 5.95
CA VAL A 227 -6.55 -4.54 5.53
C VAL A 227 -5.28 -4.01 6.17
N SER A 228 -4.47 -4.90 6.73
CA SER A 228 -3.14 -4.55 7.25
C SER A 228 -2.06 -5.43 6.63
N ALA A 229 -1.02 -4.78 6.11
CA ALA A 229 0.26 -5.42 5.83
C ALA A 229 1.14 -5.32 7.09
N ALA A 230 1.65 -6.44 7.58
CA ALA A 230 2.41 -6.51 8.82
C ALA A 230 3.80 -7.15 8.64
N ALA A 231 4.72 -6.74 9.50
CA ALA A 231 6.02 -7.36 9.75
C ALA A 231 6.24 -7.42 11.28
N TRP A 232 5.29 -8.05 11.97
CA TRP A 232 5.34 -8.25 13.43
C TRP A 232 5.81 -9.65 13.77
N TRP A 233 6.57 -9.80 14.84
CA TRP A 233 6.95 -11.09 15.42
C TRP A 233 6.50 -11.21 16.88
N PRO A 234 6.30 -12.44 17.40
CA PRO A 234 5.97 -12.63 18.81
C PRO A 234 7.02 -12.07 19.75
N GLY A 235 6.58 -11.59 20.93
CA GLY A 235 7.47 -11.07 21.96
C GLY A 235 6.99 -9.73 22.51
N GLU A 236 7.94 -8.90 22.95
CA GLU A 236 7.67 -7.59 23.55
C GLU A 236 6.77 -6.71 22.66
N TRP A 237 7.06 -6.72 21.36
CA TRP A 237 6.44 -5.92 20.31
C TRP A 237 5.41 -6.70 19.47
N GLY A 238 5.13 -7.95 19.80
CA GLY A 238 4.11 -8.73 19.09
C GLY A 238 2.69 -8.22 19.34
N PRO A 239 1.73 -8.58 18.48
CA PRO A 239 0.32 -8.26 18.71
C PRO A 239 -0.19 -8.94 19.99
N LYS A 240 -0.71 -8.16 20.93
CA LYS A 240 -1.34 -8.57 22.19
C LYS A 240 -2.87 -8.41 22.14
N GLY A 241 -3.45 -8.52 20.93
CA GLY A 241 -4.88 -8.37 20.68
C GLY A 241 -5.26 -7.06 20.00
N GLU A 242 -4.30 -6.29 19.47
CA GLU A 242 -4.58 -5.00 18.84
C GLU A 242 -5.47 -5.14 17.61
N TRP A 243 -5.30 -6.18 16.79
CA TRP A 243 -6.13 -6.41 15.61
C TRP A 243 -7.59 -6.64 15.98
N GLU A 244 -7.84 -7.52 16.95
CA GLU A 244 -9.15 -7.78 17.52
C GLU A 244 -9.76 -6.50 18.11
N ALA A 245 -8.97 -5.75 18.87
CA ALA A 245 -9.40 -4.47 19.44
C ALA A 245 -9.81 -3.47 18.34
N ARG A 246 -9.09 -3.40 17.21
CA ARG A 246 -9.50 -2.52 16.08
C ARG A 246 -10.85 -2.91 15.49
N THR A 247 -11.18 -4.20 15.45
CA THR A 247 -12.52 -4.63 15.01
C THR A 247 -13.62 -4.30 16.02
N LEU A 248 -13.32 -4.32 17.33
CA LEU A 248 -14.25 -3.83 18.36
C LEU A 248 -14.45 -2.31 18.29
N ASP A 249 -13.35 -1.56 18.15
CA ASP A 249 -13.36 -0.09 18.09
C ASP A 249 -14.17 0.42 16.89
N THR A 250 -14.05 -0.27 15.75
CA THR A 250 -14.62 0.19 14.48
C THR A 250 -15.94 -0.50 14.11
N GLY A 251 -16.20 -1.70 14.64
CA GLY A 251 -17.25 -2.59 14.13
C GLY A 251 -16.97 -3.15 12.73
N LEU A 252 -15.76 -2.95 12.19
CA LEU A 252 -15.37 -3.43 10.87
C LEU A 252 -14.54 -4.72 10.97
N PRO A 253 -14.71 -5.68 10.05
CA PRO A 253 -13.80 -6.80 9.93
C PRO A 253 -12.40 -6.33 9.50
N MET A 254 -11.38 -7.10 9.86
CA MET A 254 -9.99 -6.81 9.51
C MET A 254 -9.26 -8.07 9.01
N ILE A 255 -8.53 -7.91 7.92
CA ILE A 255 -7.67 -8.94 7.32
C ILE A 255 -6.23 -8.50 7.44
N VAL A 256 -5.36 -9.36 7.96
CA VAL A 256 -3.96 -9.06 8.18
C VAL A 256 -3.08 -10.12 7.53
N CYS A 257 -2.26 -9.71 6.57
CA CYS A 257 -1.15 -10.53 6.11
C CYS A 257 0.11 -10.05 6.80
N ASN A 258 0.71 -10.95 7.56
CA ASN A 258 2.06 -10.78 8.07
C ASN A 258 3.04 -11.50 7.14
N ARG A 259 4.33 -11.27 7.33
CA ARG A 259 5.41 -12.03 6.68
C ARG A 259 6.08 -12.98 7.67
N THR A 260 6.93 -13.86 7.16
CA THR A 260 7.77 -14.77 7.95
C THR A 260 9.26 -14.55 7.61
N GLY A 261 10.12 -15.44 8.07
CA GLY A 261 11.57 -15.38 7.88
C GLY A 261 12.28 -14.60 8.99
N CYS A 262 13.44 -14.06 8.64
CA CYS A 262 14.33 -13.38 9.58
C CYS A 262 15.02 -12.21 8.88
N ASP A 263 15.07 -11.07 9.55
CA ASP A 263 15.90 -9.93 9.16
C ASP A 263 16.78 -9.55 10.36
N ASP A 264 18.03 -10.02 10.35
CA ASP A 264 18.97 -9.84 11.46
C ASP A 264 18.43 -10.38 12.80
N ASP A 265 18.13 -9.53 13.78
CA ASP A 265 17.56 -9.90 15.08
C ASP A 265 16.02 -10.02 15.06
N ALA A 266 15.36 -9.59 13.98
CA ALA A 266 13.91 -9.71 13.83
C ALA A 266 13.56 -11.14 13.39
N GLN A 267 13.06 -11.95 14.34
CA GLN A 267 12.73 -13.37 14.14
C GLN A 267 11.23 -13.55 13.86
N LEU A 268 10.82 -13.48 12.59
CA LEU A 268 9.41 -13.53 12.16
C LEU A 268 8.89 -14.96 11.88
N PHE A 269 9.62 -16.00 12.26
CA PHE A 269 9.24 -17.39 11.95
C PHE A 269 7.90 -17.84 12.56
N ASP A 270 7.53 -17.28 13.71
CA ASP A 270 6.29 -17.58 14.43
C ASP A 270 5.20 -16.51 14.22
N SER A 271 5.39 -15.63 13.23
CA SER A 271 4.49 -14.53 12.93
C SER A 271 3.15 -15.01 12.38
N GLU A 272 2.07 -14.41 12.86
CA GLU A 272 0.70 -14.79 12.49
C GLU A 272 0.14 -13.88 11.39
N SER A 273 -0.49 -14.46 10.38
CA SER A 273 -1.48 -13.77 9.55
C SER A 273 -2.88 -14.14 10.04
N VAL A 274 -3.81 -13.19 10.06
CA VAL A 274 -5.10 -13.37 10.72
C VAL A 274 -6.27 -12.78 9.94
N VAL A 275 -7.44 -13.34 10.19
CA VAL A 275 -8.73 -12.72 9.91
C VAL A 275 -9.44 -12.52 11.22
N THR A 276 -9.87 -11.30 11.51
CA THR A 276 -10.59 -10.96 12.74
C THR A 276 -11.84 -10.14 12.45
N ASP A 277 -12.86 -10.32 13.28
CA ASP A 277 -14.13 -9.57 13.25
C ASP A 277 -14.72 -9.61 14.67
N ARG A 278 -15.40 -8.51 15.07
CA ARG A 278 -16.06 -8.38 16.39
C ARG A 278 -15.23 -8.82 17.61
N GLY A 279 -13.93 -8.56 17.59
CA GLY A 279 -13.02 -8.88 18.69
C GLY A 279 -12.53 -10.32 18.74
N GLU A 280 -12.83 -11.14 17.73
CA GLU A 280 -12.42 -12.53 17.67
C GLU A 280 -11.47 -12.77 16.49
N LYS A 281 -10.41 -13.58 16.70
CA LYS A 281 -9.63 -14.16 15.60
C LYS A 281 -10.41 -15.33 15.00
N LEU A 282 -10.99 -15.12 13.83
CA LEU A 282 -11.75 -16.13 13.09
C LEU A 282 -10.85 -17.14 12.37
N LEU A 283 -9.64 -16.72 12.02
CA LEU A 283 -8.61 -17.56 11.41
C LEU A 283 -7.23 -17.03 11.80
N THR A 284 -6.31 -17.96 12.09
CA THR A 284 -4.89 -17.70 12.28
C THR A 284 -4.09 -18.71 11.47
N VAL A 285 -3.11 -18.22 10.70
CA VAL A 285 -2.16 -19.07 9.96
C VAL A 285 -0.73 -18.60 10.21
N ARG A 286 0.21 -19.54 10.15
CA ARG A 286 1.65 -19.34 10.36
C ARG A 286 2.43 -20.33 9.50
N ALA A 287 3.61 -19.93 9.04
CA ALA A 287 4.59 -20.82 8.43
C ALA A 287 5.98 -20.25 8.62
N THR A 288 6.98 -21.12 8.74
CA THR A 288 8.39 -20.72 8.81
C THR A 288 9.00 -20.46 7.44
N GLU A 289 8.37 -20.97 6.38
CA GLU A 289 8.78 -20.83 4.99
C GLU A 289 7.78 -19.97 4.21
N SER A 290 8.24 -19.36 3.11
CA SER A 290 7.38 -18.61 2.18
C SER A 290 6.18 -19.46 1.77
N THR A 291 4.98 -19.03 2.17
CA THR A 291 3.74 -19.79 1.98
C THR A 291 2.63 -18.88 1.49
N VAL A 292 1.88 -19.33 0.50
CA VAL A 292 0.63 -18.71 0.08
C VAL A 292 -0.54 -19.42 0.76
N PHE A 293 -1.26 -18.71 1.62
CA PHE A 293 -2.47 -19.22 2.25
C PHE A 293 -3.70 -18.70 1.51
N ILE A 294 -4.55 -19.61 1.01
CA ILE A 294 -5.79 -19.26 0.32
C ILE A 294 -6.93 -19.28 1.33
N VAL A 295 -7.48 -18.12 1.64
CA VAL A 295 -8.51 -17.94 2.67
C VAL A 295 -9.80 -17.46 2.03
N ASN A 296 -10.90 -18.16 2.28
CA ASN A 296 -12.22 -17.73 1.83
C ASN A 296 -12.99 -17.10 3.00
N CYS A 297 -13.43 -15.86 2.79
CA CYS A 297 -14.23 -15.08 3.73
C CYS A 297 -15.62 -14.84 3.13
N ARG A 298 -16.67 -15.32 3.80
CA ARG A 298 -18.06 -15.03 3.47
C ARG A 298 -18.51 -13.80 4.24
N LEU A 299 -18.73 -12.70 3.53
CA LEU A 299 -19.18 -11.42 4.03
C LEU A 299 -20.71 -11.33 3.98
N ARG A 300 -21.35 -11.08 5.13
CA ARG A 300 -22.79 -10.89 5.25
C ARG A 300 -23.06 -9.69 6.14
N GLN A 301 -23.85 -8.73 5.64
CA GLN A 301 -24.24 -7.52 6.39
C GLN A 301 -23.02 -6.76 6.98
N GLY A 302 -21.92 -6.67 6.21
CA GLY A 302 -20.71 -5.95 6.64
C GLY A 302 -19.75 -6.75 7.53
N HIS A 303 -20.05 -8.01 7.81
CA HIS A 303 -19.28 -8.85 8.73
C HIS A 303 -18.82 -10.17 8.11
N ILE A 304 -17.80 -10.79 8.68
CA ILE A 304 -17.33 -12.12 8.27
C ILE A 304 -18.18 -13.17 8.99
N ALA A 305 -19.14 -13.74 8.26
CA ALA A 305 -20.02 -14.80 8.77
C ALA A 305 -19.35 -16.17 8.80
N LYS A 306 -18.35 -16.39 7.93
CA LYS A 306 -17.57 -17.63 7.86
C LYS A 306 -16.21 -17.34 7.24
N CYS A 307 -15.15 -17.84 7.87
CA CYS A 307 -13.79 -17.78 7.36
C CYS A 307 -13.20 -19.19 7.34
N LYS A 308 -12.52 -19.57 6.25
CA LYS A 308 -11.87 -20.88 6.12
C LYS A 308 -10.56 -20.77 5.36
N LEU A 309 -9.53 -21.44 5.86
CA LEU A 309 -8.35 -21.80 5.08
C LEU A 309 -8.74 -22.89 4.08
N ILE A 310 -8.51 -22.63 2.80
CA ILE A 310 -8.82 -23.54 1.69
C ILE A 310 -7.58 -24.33 1.28
N LYS A 311 -6.43 -23.67 1.17
CA LYS A 311 -5.14 -24.28 0.80
C LYS A 311 -3.98 -23.54 1.44
N SER A 312 -2.89 -24.27 1.68
CA SER A 312 -1.57 -23.73 2.04
C SER A 312 -0.56 -24.24 1.03
N ILE A 313 0.17 -23.34 0.38
CA ILE A 313 1.08 -23.68 -0.72
C ILE A 313 2.45 -23.11 -0.40
N VAL A 314 3.39 -24.00 -0.07
CA VAL A 314 4.78 -23.61 0.20
C VAL A 314 5.46 -23.26 -1.12
N LEU A 315 6.07 -22.08 -1.19
CA LEU A 315 6.85 -21.63 -2.34
C LEU A 315 8.26 -22.17 -2.18
N LYS A 316 8.60 -23.18 -2.97
CA LYS A 316 9.96 -23.72 -3.01
C LYS A 316 10.92 -22.63 -3.51
N ARG A 317 12.06 -22.48 -2.82
CA ARG A 317 13.17 -21.67 -3.32
C ARG A 317 13.69 -22.34 -4.59
N GLU A 318 13.67 -21.61 -5.70
CA GLU A 318 14.41 -21.99 -6.90
C GLU A 318 15.91 -21.78 -6.70
#